data_AF-A0A7C4H040-F1
#
_entry.id   AF-A0A7C4H040-F1
#
_cell.length_a   1.000
_cell.length_b   1.000
_cell.length_c   1.000
_cell.angle_alpha   90.00
_cell.angle_beta   90.00
_cell.angle_gamma   90.00
#
_symmetry.space_group_name_H-M   'P 1'
#
loop_
_entity.id
_entity.type
_entity.pdbx_description
1 polymer ?
#
loop_
_entity_poly.entity_id
_entity_poly.type
_entity_poly.pdbx_seq_one_letter_code
_entity_poly.pdbx_strand_id
1 'polypeptide(L)'
;MLPEDTWSRWPLMEEEILVVEGENEYTFSIPYQLLKKRGSKALKEAGVSYSVVEDVFGNKRVVFKTSKSKGLEVRAWLSVIVNQNSGYFITEIEEVEKPEQ
;
A
#
# COMPACT_ATOMS: atom_id res chain seq x y z
N MET A 1 15.67 9.87 -6.50
CA MET A 1 14.71 8.86 -7.00
C MET A 1 14.92 7.59 -6.19
N LEU A 2 14.06 7.32 -5.22
CA LEU A 2 13.96 5.96 -4.69
C LEU A 2 13.42 5.08 -5.83
N PRO A 3 13.98 3.89 -6.07
CA PRO A 3 13.57 3.07 -7.20
C PRO A 3 12.10 2.71 -7.02
N GLU A 4 11.28 2.90 -8.05
CA GLU A 4 9.90 2.38 -8.10
C GLU A 4 9.82 0.87 -7.78
N ASP A 5 10.96 0.17 -7.83
CA ASP A 5 11.15 -1.25 -7.56
C ASP A 5 11.38 -1.64 -6.08
N THR A 6 11.68 -0.71 -5.17
CA THR A 6 12.05 -1.10 -3.79
C THR A 6 10.83 -1.59 -3.00
N TRP A 7 9.72 -0.85 -3.08
CA TRP A 7 8.52 -1.17 -2.30
C TRP A 7 7.68 -2.30 -2.91
N SER A 8 7.78 -2.53 -4.22
CA SER A 8 7.15 -3.67 -4.90
C SER A 8 7.83 -5.00 -4.59
N ARG A 9 9.10 -4.98 -4.16
CA ARG A 9 9.91 -6.14 -3.80
C ARG A 9 10.11 -6.33 -2.30
N TRP A 10 9.44 -5.52 -1.47
CA TRP A 10 9.55 -5.65 -0.02
C TRP A 10 9.07 -7.05 0.41
N PRO A 11 9.82 -7.76 1.27
CA PRO A 11 9.47 -9.12 1.71
C PRO A 11 8.31 -9.06 2.73
N LEU A 12 7.09 -8.95 2.22
CA LEU A 12 5.87 -8.83 3.01
C LEU A 12 5.24 -10.21 3.23
N MET A 13 4.57 -10.39 4.37
CA MET A 13 3.69 -11.57 4.55
C MET A 13 2.46 -11.47 3.62
N GLU A 14 1.79 -12.60 3.36
CA GLU A 14 0.66 -12.65 2.41
C GLU A 14 -0.48 -11.70 2.85
N GLU A 15 -0.69 -11.58 4.16
CA GLU A 15 -1.75 -10.78 4.78
C GLU A 15 -1.30 -9.37 5.17
N GLU A 16 -0.01 -9.07 5.04
CA GLU A 16 0.54 -7.77 5.40
C GLU A 16 0.15 -6.72 4.37
N ILE A 17 -0.25 -5.54 4.82
CA ILE A 17 -0.45 -4.34 4.02
C ILE A 17 0.67 -3.38 4.34
N LEU A 18 1.45 -2.97 3.33
CA LEU A 18 2.48 -1.96 3.52
C LEU A 18 1.94 -0.59 3.10
N VAL A 19 2.12 0.39 3.98
CA VAL A 19 1.88 1.81 3.72
C VAL A 19 3.19 2.55 3.92
N VAL A 20 3.69 3.18 2.88
CA VAL A 20 4.89 4.01 2.93
C VAL A 20 4.48 5.46 2.78
N GLU A 21 4.77 6.24 3.81
CA GLU A 21 4.60 7.67 3.83
C GLU A 21 5.88 8.36 3.34
N GLY A 22 5.87 8.84 2.10
CA GLY A 22 6.91 9.74 1.57
C GLY A 22 6.58 11.20 1.83
N GLU A 23 7.46 12.13 1.45
CA GLU A 23 7.26 13.58 1.66
C GLU A 23 5.97 14.11 1.01
N ASN A 24 5.72 13.73 -0.25
CA ASN A 24 4.62 14.28 -1.06
C ASN A 24 3.55 13.26 -1.45
N GLU A 25 3.81 11.98 -1.22
CA GLU A 25 2.94 10.88 -1.66
C GLU A 25 2.91 9.73 -0.65
N TYR A 26 1.89 8.89 -0.77
CA TYR A 26 1.86 7.57 -0.16
C TYR A 26 2.04 6.50 -1.22
N THR A 27 2.82 5.48 -0.87
CA THR A 27 2.87 4.22 -1.62
C THR A 27 2.17 3.14 -0.82
N PHE A 28 1.31 2.38 -1.49
CA PHE A 28 0.59 1.26 -0.90
C PHE A 28 0.98 -0.03 -1.61
N SER A 29 1.20 -1.09 -0.84
CA SER A 29 1.31 -2.45 -1.35
C SER A 29 0.33 -3.33 -0.58
N ILE A 30 -0.77 -3.70 -1.23
CA ILE A 30 -1.85 -4.48 -0.60
C ILE A 30 -1.96 -5.88 -1.21
N PRO A 31 -2.39 -6.90 -0.44
CA PRO A 31 -2.64 -8.23 -0.99
C PRO A 31 -3.73 -8.19 -2.08
N TYR A 32 -3.50 -8.82 -3.23
CA TYR A 32 -4.47 -8.82 -4.33
C TYR A 32 -5.83 -9.41 -3.91
N GLN A 33 -5.81 -10.41 -3.02
CA GLN A 33 -7.03 -11.02 -2.48
C GLN A 33 -7.87 -10.03 -1.66
N LEU A 34 -7.23 -9.10 -0.94
CA LEU A 34 -7.94 -8.06 -0.19
C LEU A 34 -8.68 -7.13 -1.15
N LEU A 35 -8.02 -6.68 -2.22
CA LEU A 35 -8.64 -5.85 -3.25
C LEU A 35 -9.83 -6.56 -3.90
N LYS A 36 -9.66 -7.83 -4.30
CA LYS A 36 -10.71 -8.62 -4.95
C LYS A 36 -11.94 -8.80 -4.07
N LYS A 37 -11.75 -9.01 -2.76
CA LYS A 37 -12.85 -9.22 -1.80
C LYS A 37 -13.57 -7.93 -1.42
N ARG A 38 -12.85 -6.81 -1.25
CA ARG A 38 -13.39 -5.62 -0.57
C ARG A 38 -13.02 -4.26 -1.21
N GLY A 39 -12.05 -4.20 -2.11
CA GLY A 39 -11.39 -2.93 -2.45
C GLY A 39 -11.49 -2.43 -3.88
N SER A 40 -11.98 -3.22 -4.83
CA SER A 40 -12.05 -2.81 -6.24
C SER A 40 -12.92 -1.57 -6.47
N LYS A 41 -13.98 -1.38 -5.67
CA LYS A 41 -14.85 -0.19 -5.76
C LYS A 41 -14.18 1.05 -5.15
N ALA A 42 -13.58 0.93 -3.96
CA ALA A 42 -12.99 2.05 -3.25
C ALA A 42 -11.78 2.66 -4.00
N LEU A 43 -10.88 1.82 -4.52
CA LEU A 43 -9.75 2.33 -5.32
C LEU A 43 -10.20 2.96 -6.65
N LYS A 44 -11.24 2.41 -7.27
CA LYS A 44 -11.82 2.97 -8.49
C LYS A 44 -12.49 4.32 -8.24
N GLU A 45 -13.23 4.46 -7.13
CA GLU A 45 -13.85 5.73 -6.72
C GLU A 45 -12.81 6.79 -6.32
N ALA A 46 -11.70 6.37 -5.71
CA ALA A 46 -10.56 7.26 -5.41
C ALA A 46 -9.82 7.75 -6.67
N GLY A 47 -10.10 7.14 -7.83
CA GLY A 47 -9.47 7.47 -9.12
C GLY A 47 -7.97 7.16 -9.13
N VAL A 48 -7.56 6.08 -8.47
CA VAL A 48 -6.15 5.70 -8.34
C VAL A 48 -5.81 4.58 -9.31
N SER A 49 -4.79 4.82 -10.14
CA SER A 49 -4.20 3.78 -10.99
C SER A 49 -3.31 2.86 -10.15
N TYR A 50 -3.37 1.56 -10.41
CA TYR A 50 -2.58 0.56 -9.70
C TYR A 50 -1.96 -0.45 -10.65
N SER A 51 -0.86 -1.06 -10.20
CA SER A 51 -0.17 -2.16 -10.86
C SER A 51 -0.36 -3.44 -10.05
N VAL A 52 -0.52 -4.57 -10.74
CA VAL A 52 -0.49 -5.89 -10.10
C VAL A 52 0.89 -6.47 -10.31
N VAL A 53 1.57 -6.81 -9.23
CA VAL A 53 2.95 -7.35 -9.23
C VAL A 53 2.99 -8.65 -8.42
N GLU A 54 4.03 -9.46 -8.63
CA GLU A 54 4.35 -10.58 -7.74
C GLU A 54 5.54 -10.18 -6.86
N ASP A 55 5.44 -10.41 -5.56
CA ASP A 55 6.53 -10.15 -4.61
C ASP A 55 7.61 -11.25 -4.65
N VAL A 56 8.63 -11.11 -3.80
CA VAL A 56 9.76 -12.06 -3.73
C VAL A 56 9.36 -13.47 -3.27
N PHE A 57 8.16 -13.63 -2.71
CA PHE A 57 7.59 -14.91 -2.29
C PHE A 57 6.56 -15.45 -3.29
N GLY A 58 6.32 -14.74 -4.41
CA GLY A 58 5.34 -15.11 -5.43
C GLY A 58 3.90 -14.70 -5.09
N ASN A 59 3.67 -13.90 -4.05
CA ASN A 59 2.33 -13.42 -3.73
C ASN A 59 1.93 -12.31 -4.70
N LYS A 60 0.68 -12.36 -5.18
CA LYS A 60 0.13 -11.29 -6.00
C LYS A 60 -0.27 -10.10 -5.14
N ARG A 61 0.29 -8.94 -5.48
CA ARG A 61 0.08 -7.67 -4.77
C ARG A 61 -0.40 -6.59 -5.71
N VAL A 62 -1.13 -5.65 -5.15
CA VAL A 62 -1.56 -4.43 -5.82
C VAL A 62 -0.75 -3.30 -5.25
N VAL A 63 0.02 -2.64 -6.12
CA VAL A 63 0.89 -1.53 -5.74
C VAL A 63 0.38 -0.27 -6.42
N PHE A 64 0.25 0.80 -5.65
CA PHE A 64 -0.17 2.10 -6.17
C PHE A 64 0.37 3.25 -5.36
N LYS A 65 0.40 4.42 -6.00
CA LYS A 65 0.81 5.69 -5.42
C LYS A 65 -0.33 6.68 -5.46
N THR A 66 -0.36 7.59 -4.50
CA THR A 66 -1.37 8.65 -4.45
C THR A 66 -0.85 9.85 -3.65
N SER A 67 -1.46 11.01 -3.84
CA SER A 67 -1.11 12.23 -3.10
C SER A 67 -1.31 12.05 -1.59
N LYS A 68 -0.65 12.86 -0.77
CA LYS A 68 -0.86 12.87 0.70
C LYS A 68 -2.32 12.88 1.12
N SER A 69 -3.12 13.79 0.57
CA SER A 69 -4.54 13.95 0.92
C SER A 69 -5.34 12.66 0.67
N LYS A 70 -5.25 12.10 -0.53
CA LYS A 70 -5.92 10.85 -0.90
C LYS A 70 -5.34 9.65 -0.18
N GLY A 71 -4.03 9.66 0.08
CA GLY A 71 -3.35 8.59 0.81
C GLY A 71 -3.87 8.46 2.25
N LEU A 72 -4.14 9.59 2.92
CA LEU A 72 -4.78 9.58 4.23
C LEU A 72 -6.18 8.93 4.20
N GLU A 73 -6.98 9.23 3.17
CA GLU A 73 -8.31 8.62 3.00
C GLU A 73 -8.20 7.10 2.79
N VAL A 74 -7.28 6.66 1.93
CA VAL A 74 -7.03 5.24 1.67
C VAL A 74 -6.52 4.54 2.93
N ARG A 75 -5.61 5.16 3.68
CA ARG A 75 -5.07 4.62 4.94
C ARG A 75 -6.19 4.43 5.98
N ALA A 76 -7.06 5.43 6.13
CA ALA A 76 -8.20 5.35 7.03
C ALA A 76 -9.16 4.21 6.62
N TRP A 77 -9.46 4.10 5.32
CA TRP A 77 -10.30 3.03 4.78
C TRP A 77 -9.71 1.63 5.02
N LEU A 78 -8.40 1.44 4.78
CA LEU A 78 -7.70 0.19 5.07
C LEU A 78 -7.75 -0.14 6.56
N SER A 79 -7.59 0.85 7.43
CA SER A 79 -7.69 0.67 8.89
C SER A 79 -9.06 0.17 9.31
N VAL A 80 -10.14 0.68 8.69
CA VAL A 80 -11.50 0.18 8.94
C VAL A 80 -11.64 -1.27 8.49
N ILE A 81 -11.12 -1.63 7.32
CA ILE A 81 -11.20 -3.00 6.79
C ILE A 81 -10.46 -3.99 7.68
N VAL A 82 -9.24 -3.65 8.09
CA VAL A 82 -8.39 -4.50 8.93
C VAL A 82 -9.04 -4.73 10.29
N ASN A 83 -9.60 -3.70 10.92
CA ASN A 83 -10.32 -3.86 12.19
C ASN A 83 -11.57 -4.73 12.08
N GLN A 84 -12.23 -4.73 10.92
CA GLN A 84 -13.42 -5.57 10.68
C GLN A 84 -13.07 -7.02 10.32
N ASN A 85 -11.80 -7.33 10.05
CA ASN A 85 -11.41 -8.60 9.43
C ASN A 85 -10.06 -9.09 9.98
N SER A 86 -10.11 -10.05 10.90
CA SER A 86 -9.00 -10.48 11.77
C SER A 86 -7.79 -11.14 11.08
N GLY A 87 -7.72 -11.13 9.75
CA GLY A 87 -6.68 -11.82 8.98
C GLY A 87 -5.59 -10.90 8.44
N TYR A 88 -5.85 -9.60 8.25
CA TYR A 88 -4.89 -8.66 7.65
C TYR A 88 -4.32 -7.73 8.71
N PHE A 89 -3.14 -7.14 8.47
CA PHE A 89 -2.57 -6.10 9.33
C PHE A 89 -1.79 -5.07 8.51
N ILE A 90 -1.59 -3.88 9.08
CA ILE A 90 -0.92 -2.76 8.42
C ILE A 90 0.46 -2.54 9.05
N THR A 91 1.47 -2.46 8.20
CA THR A 91 2.81 -1.98 8.53
C THR A 91 2.98 -0.61 7.89
N GLU A 92 3.31 0.40 8.70
CA GLU A 92 3.54 1.77 8.25
C GLU A 92 5.03 2.12 8.34
N ILE A 93 5.56 2.70 7.27
CA ILE A 93 6.95 3.18 7.18
C ILE A 93 6.91 4.65 6.79
N GLU A 94 7.70 5.48 7.47
CA GLU A 94 7.92 6.87 7.10
C GLU A 94 9.31 6.99 6.43
N GLU A 95 9.35 7.55 5.22
CA GLU A 95 10.62 7.85 4.56
C GLU A 95 11.24 9.08 5.23
N VAL A 96 12.29 8.86 6.03
CA VAL A 96 13.04 9.94 6.66
C VAL A 96 14.03 10.51 5.66
N GLU A 97 13.94 11.81 5.34
CA GLU A 97 14.99 12.48 4.59
C GLU A 97 16.30 12.39 5.37
N LYS A 98 17.38 11.94 4.70
CA LYS A 98 18.71 12.05 5.31
C LYS A 98 19.01 13.54 5.45
N PRO A 99 19.34 14.05 6.65
CA PRO A 99 19.88 15.40 6.75
C PRO A 99 21.14 15.46 5.87
N GLU A 100 21.17 16.43 4.96
CA GLU A 100 22.37 16.73 4.18
C GLU A 100 23.52 16.97 5.16
N GLN A 101 24.60 16.19 5.02
CA GLN A 101 25.85 16.36 5.77
C GLN A 101 26.66 17.53 5.21
#